data_AF-A0A1D8K5F8-F1
#
_entry.id   AF-A0A1D8K5F8-F1
#
_cell.length_a   1.000
_cell.length_b   1.000
_cell.length_c   1.000
_cell.angle_alpha   90.00
_cell.angle_beta   90.00
_cell.angle_gamma   90.00
#
_symmetry.space_group_name_H-M   'P 1'
#
loop_
_entity.id
_entity.type
_entity.pdbx_description
1 polymer ?
#
loop_
_entity_poly.entity_id
_entity_poly.type
_entity_poly.pdbx_seq_one_letter_code
_entity_poly.pdbx_strand_id
1 'polypeptide(L)'
;MFTFEELTEITQRPEFVEDIGDVRQTLVNHRMRQPAHLSAGSADRLAHFAEAVLTSAPAWQPEDRVELCRTAAEVSEVLSTNLRPANAKAFRLRAAVLYELADLPSIAASMLDDSDVSPRLISFFKRSEQFSKLNGSVPLPQLDVSQLSLGEKALLDDAAEYLEVAQNSNSTTLQDVGQRSSVSALAAQVGLGYELGLTATELLAFSTLLRSRMNRLAISRLPASLIPSLRRMSFPLEFLPSQNFALDQGLLDKNIPAWGFAAPTGTGKTYISRLLILDTLESYSDRKVLYIVPRACSH
;
A
#
# COMPACT_ATOMS: atom_id res chain seq x y z
N MET A 1 -13.61 -5.95 17.79
CA MET A 1 -12.52 -5.04 17.38
C MET A 1 -11.77 -4.64 18.61
N PHE A 2 -10.44 -4.52 18.52
CA PHE A 2 -9.57 -4.12 19.62
C PHE A 2 -9.08 -2.69 19.42
N THR A 3 -8.82 -2.00 20.52
CA THR A 3 -8.14 -0.70 20.53
C THR A 3 -6.65 -0.87 20.24
N PHE A 4 -5.99 0.22 19.87
CA PHE A 4 -4.56 0.24 19.63
C PHE A 4 -3.79 -0.10 20.92
N GLU A 5 -4.24 0.43 22.05
CA GLU A 5 -3.65 0.24 23.37
C GLU A 5 -3.74 -1.22 23.83
N GLU A 6 -4.90 -1.87 23.65
CA GLU A 6 -5.11 -3.28 24.03
C GLU A 6 -4.13 -4.22 23.30
N LEU A 7 -3.94 -4.02 21.98
CA LEU A 7 -3.01 -4.85 21.22
C LEU A 7 -1.55 -4.50 21.51
N THR A 8 -1.25 -3.23 21.81
CA THR A 8 0.09 -2.81 22.25
C THR A 8 0.47 -3.41 23.60
N GLU A 9 -0.48 -3.56 24.52
CA GLU A 9 -0.23 -4.26 25.78
C GLU A 9 0.11 -5.75 25.53
N ILE A 10 -0.60 -6.38 24.59
CA ILE A 10 -0.33 -7.78 24.21
C ILE A 10 1.09 -7.93 23.65
N THR A 11 1.58 -6.96 22.85
CA THR A 11 2.93 -7.06 22.28
C THR A 11 4.05 -6.98 23.31
N GLN A 12 3.76 -6.49 24.52
CA GLN A 12 4.70 -6.38 25.63
C GLN A 12 4.74 -7.63 26.53
N ARG A 13 3.81 -8.59 26.33
CA ARG A 13 3.77 -9.81 27.16
C ARG A 13 4.95 -10.73 26.83
N PRO A 14 5.59 -11.37 27.82
CA PRO A 14 6.78 -12.19 27.60
C PRO A 14 6.61 -13.27 26.52
N GLU A 15 5.45 -13.95 26.53
CA GLU A 15 5.12 -15.00 25.56
C GLU A 15 5.08 -14.45 24.12
N PHE A 16 4.53 -13.25 23.94
CA PHE A 16 4.47 -12.62 22.62
C PHE A 16 5.83 -12.13 22.15
N VAL A 17 6.64 -11.60 23.06
CA VAL A 17 8.02 -11.17 22.75
C VAL A 17 8.86 -12.36 22.27
N GLU A 18 8.71 -13.52 22.91
CA GLU A 18 9.34 -14.77 22.46
C GLU A 18 8.82 -15.21 21.08
N ASP A 19 7.50 -15.26 20.90
CA ASP A 19 6.87 -15.63 19.62
C ASP A 19 7.34 -14.72 18.46
N ILE A 20 7.48 -13.40 18.70
CA ILE A 20 8.01 -12.46 17.70
C ILE A 20 9.51 -12.62 17.46
N GLY A 21 10.27 -12.99 18.49
CA GLY A 21 11.67 -13.40 18.34
C GLY A 21 11.80 -14.54 17.34
N ASP A 22 10.97 -15.58 17.49
CA ASP A 22 10.93 -16.73 16.60
C ASP A 22 10.47 -16.38 15.19
N VAL A 23 9.47 -15.50 15.04
CA VAL A 23 9.02 -14.98 13.74
C VAL A 23 10.19 -14.32 13.01
N ARG A 24 10.90 -13.40 13.67
CA ARG A 24 12.03 -12.68 13.06
C ARG A 24 13.18 -13.61 12.72
N GLN A 25 13.50 -14.55 13.60
CA GLN A 25 14.51 -15.57 13.31
C GLN A 25 14.11 -16.44 12.11
N THR A 26 12.84 -16.81 12.01
CA THR A 26 12.28 -17.59 10.90
C THR A 26 12.37 -16.83 9.59
N LEU A 27 12.06 -15.54 9.57
CA LEU A 27 12.22 -14.68 8.38
C LEU A 27 13.68 -14.61 7.92
N VAL A 28 14.63 -14.47 8.87
CA VAL A 28 16.06 -14.47 8.56
C VAL A 28 16.49 -15.81 7.96
N ASN A 29 16.10 -16.92 8.60
CA ASN A 29 16.43 -18.27 8.13
C ASN A 29 15.85 -18.54 6.74
N HIS A 30 14.60 -18.14 6.50
CA HIS A 30 13.94 -18.26 5.20
C HIS A 30 14.72 -17.53 4.09
N ARG A 31 15.18 -16.28 4.35
CA ARG A 31 16.03 -15.52 3.42
C ARG A 31 17.37 -16.21 3.16
N MET A 32 17.89 -16.92 4.15
CA MET A 32 19.11 -17.73 4.05
C MET A 32 18.87 -19.14 3.49
N ARG A 33 17.63 -19.47 3.08
CA ARG A 33 17.19 -20.81 2.63
C ARG A 33 17.46 -21.92 3.65
N GLN A 34 17.40 -21.57 4.93
CA GLN A 34 17.51 -22.51 6.04
C GLN A 34 16.11 -22.92 6.52
N PRO A 35 15.93 -24.19 6.92
CA PRO A 35 14.67 -24.63 7.48
C PRO A 35 14.43 -23.92 8.81
N ALA A 36 13.22 -23.39 8.99
CA ALA A 36 12.77 -22.79 10.23
C ALA A 36 11.29 -23.12 10.40
N HIS A 37 10.93 -23.50 11.62
CA HIS A 37 9.58 -23.93 11.94
C HIS A 37 9.12 -23.22 13.20
N LEU A 38 7.91 -22.66 13.15
CA LEU A 38 7.22 -22.19 14.33
C LEU A 38 6.65 -23.37 15.12
N SER A 39 6.61 -23.26 16.44
CA SER A 39 5.86 -24.19 17.27
C SER A 39 4.36 -24.09 16.94
N ALA A 40 3.63 -25.20 17.02
CA ALA A 40 2.19 -25.22 16.69
C ALA A 40 1.37 -24.28 17.60
N GLY A 41 1.71 -24.21 18.88
CA GLY A 41 1.05 -23.30 19.84
C GLY A 41 1.32 -21.81 19.54
N SER A 42 2.53 -21.48 19.08
CA SER A 42 2.87 -20.13 18.66
C SER A 42 2.11 -19.75 17.38
N ALA A 43 2.03 -20.66 16.40
CA ALA A 43 1.37 -20.38 15.13
C ALA A 43 -0.10 -19.95 15.29
N ASP A 44 -0.86 -20.63 16.16
CA ASP A 44 -2.25 -20.29 16.41
C ASP A 44 -2.38 -18.92 17.10
N ARG A 45 -1.62 -18.65 18.17
CA ARG A 45 -1.63 -17.33 18.85
C ARG A 45 -1.28 -16.19 17.90
N LEU A 46 -0.25 -16.40 17.09
CA LEU A 46 0.22 -15.45 16.09
C LEU A 46 -0.82 -15.22 15.00
N ALA A 47 -1.52 -16.26 14.54
CA ALA A 47 -2.62 -16.12 13.58
C ALA A 47 -3.78 -15.29 14.16
N HIS A 48 -4.14 -15.50 15.43
CA HIS A 48 -5.16 -14.69 16.11
C HIS A 48 -4.72 -13.24 16.27
N PHE A 49 -3.45 -12.99 16.58
CA PHE A 49 -2.89 -11.63 16.65
C PHE A 49 -2.97 -10.94 15.28
N ALA A 50 -2.54 -11.61 14.21
CA ALA A 50 -2.59 -11.04 12.87
C ALA A 50 -4.03 -10.73 12.42
N GLU A 51 -4.98 -11.62 12.70
CA GLU A 51 -6.41 -11.38 12.46
C GLU A 51 -6.91 -10.19 13.28
N ALA A 52 -6.61 -10.14 14.58
CA ALA A 52 -7.03 -9.06 15.47
C ALA A 52 -6.53 -7.68 15.00
N VAL A 53 -5.27 -7.60 14.56
CA VAL A 53 -4.70 -6.39 13.96
C VAL A 53 -5.40 -6.06 12.64
N LEU A 54 -5.57 -7.02 11.74
CA LEU A 54 -6.21 -6.81 10.44
C LEU A 54 -7.66 -6.31 10.57
N THR A 55 -8.42 -6.86 11.52
CA THR A 55 -9.81 -6.41 11.82
C THR A 55 -9.85 -5.02 12.42
N SER A 56 -8.85 -4.64 13.22
CA SER A 56 -8.91 -3.43 14.05
C SER A 56 -8.21 -2.23 13.41
N ALA A 57 -7.16 -2.46 12.61
CA ALA A 57 -6.39 -1.43 11.90
C ALA A 57 -7.21 -0.43 11.06
N PRO A 58 -8.35 -0.83 10.43
CA PRO A 58 -9.25 0.11 9.78
C PRO A 58 -9.80 1.24 10.66
N ALA A 59 -9.93 1.02 11.97
CA ALA A 59 -10.51 1.98 12.91
C ALA A 59 -9.46 2.86 13.60
N TRP A 60 -8.18 2.56 13.46
CA TRP A 60 -7.09 3.32 14.11
C TRP A 60 -6.63 4.50 13.27
N GLN A 61 -5.97 5.45 13.90
CA GLN A 61 -5.29 6.51 13.17
C GLN A 61 -4.11 5.94 12.35
N PRO A 62 -3.80 6.53 11.19
CA PRO A 62 -2.72 6.04 10.32
C PRO A 62 -1.34 6.01 10.99
N GLU A 63 -1.06 6.93 11.91
CA GLU A 63 0.23 7.06 12.59
C GLU A 63 0.43 5.94 13.62
N ASP A 64 -0.61 5.66 14.41
CA ASP A 64 -0.57 4.66 15.48
C ASP A 64 -0.40 3.24 14.92
N ARG A 65 -1.06 2.94 13.79
CA ARG A 65 -1.12 1.56 13.27
C ARG A 65 0.17 1.01 12.68
N VAL A 66 1.17 1.85 12.35
CA VAL A 66 2.33 1.45 11.53
C VAL A 66 3.08 0.26 12.13
N GLU A 67 3.41 0.32 13.42
CA GLU A 67 4.21 -0.72 14.05
C GLU A 67 3.44 -2.04 14.19
N LEU A 68 2.19 -2.00 14.68
CA LEU A 68 1.37 -3.19 14.85
C LEU A 68 1.04 -3.85 13.50
N CYS A 69 0.71 -3.06 12.47
CA CYS A 69 0.50 -3.57 11.12
C CYS A 69 1.77 -4.23 10.56
N ARG A 70 2.95 -3.63 10.75
CA ARG A 70 4.22 -4.23 10.34
C ARG A 70 4.45 -5.57 11.05
N THR A 71 4.29 -5.62 12.38
CA THR A 71 4.46 -6.85 13.16
C THR A 71 3.47 -7.93 12.73
N ALA A 72 2.19 -7.59 12.54
CA ALA A 72 1.19 -8.53 12.05
C ALA A 72 1.48 -9.00 10.61
N ALA A 73 2.08 -8.15 9.77
CA ALA A 73 2.51 -8.51 8.43
C ALA A 73 3.68 -9.52 8.46
N GLU A 74 4.70 -9.28 9.29
CA GLU A 74 5.82 -10.21 9.52
C GLU A 74 5.31 -11.58 10.00
N VAL A 75 4.34 -11.58 10.92
CA VAL A 75 3.67 -12.78 11.39
C VAL A 75 2.96 -13.50 10.25
N SER A 76 2.16 -12.79 9.46
CA SER A 76 1.43 -13.36 8.32
C SER A 76 2.39 -13.92 7.26
N GLU A 77 3.50 -13.24 6.99
CA GLU A 77 4.56 -13.72 6.09
C GLU A 77 5.11 -15.07 6.57
N VAL A 78 5.49 -15.18 7.85
CA VAL A 78 5.99 -16.45 8.40
C VAL A 78 4.94 -17.56 8.35
N LEU A 79 3.71 -17.26 8.74
CA LEU A 79 2.61 -18.22 8.70
C LEU A 79 2.38 -18.74 7.28
N SER A 80 2.53 -17.88 6.27
CA SER A 80 2.39 -18.31 4.87
C SER A 80 3.42 -19.36 4.43
N THR A 81 4.61 -19.34 5.03
CA THR A 81 5.69 -20.30 4.71
C THR A 81 5.60 -21.60 5.51
N ASN A 82 4.91 -21.58 6.66
CA ASN A 82 4.84 -22.71 7.59
C ASN A 82 3.51 -23.49 7.51
N LEU A 83 2.50 -22.95 6.83
CA LEU A 83 1.19 -23.58 6.69
C LEU A 83 1.03 -24.32 5.36
N ARG A 84 -0.05 -25.12 5.26
CA ARG A 84 -0.41 -25.82 4.02
C ARG A 84 -0.66 -24.81 2.88
N PRO A 85 -0.39 -25.17 1.60
CA PRO A 85 -0.51 -24.25 0.46
C PRO A 85 -1.86 -23.53 0.34
N ALA A 86 -2.96 -24.20 0.68
CA ALA A 86 -4.30 -23.61 0.63
C ALA A 86 -4.46 -22.39 1.57
N ASN A 87 -3.80 -22.40 2.72
CA ASN A 87 -3.82 -21.29 3.68
C ASN A 87 -2.69 -20.29 3.42
N ALA A 88 -1.61 -20.73 2.78
CA ALA A 88 -0.45 -19.88 2.47
C ALA A 88 -0.82 -18.66 1.62
N LYS A 89 -1.65 -18.84 0.58
CA LYS A 89 -2.16 -17.75 -0.27
C LYS A 89 -2.89 -16.68 0.54
N ALA A 90 -3.79 -17.08 1.45
CA ALA A 90 -4.53 -16.15 2.29
C ALA A 90 -3.59 -15.34 3.20
N PHE A 91 -2.61 -16.00 3.83
CA PHE A 91 -1.63 -15.32 4.66
C PHE A 91 -0.68 -14.40 3.87
N ARG A 92 -0.32 -14.73 2.63
CA ARG A 92 0.44 -13.80 1.74
C ARG A 92 -0.37 -12.56 1.39
N LEU A 93 -1.67 -12.71 1.09
CA LEU A 93 -2.55 -11.57 0.85
C LEU A 93 -2.69 -10.70 2.10
N ARG A 94 -2.87 -11.30 3.29
CA ARG A 94 -2.89 -10.57 4.57
C ARG A 94 -1.59 -9.81 4.81
N ALA A 95 -0.44 -10.47 4.59
CA ALA A 95 0.86 -9.82 4.70
C ALA A 95 0.97 -8.62 3.76
N ALA A 96 0.56 -8.77 2.49
CA ALA A 96 0.57 -7.68 1.51
C ALA A 96 -0.30 -6.49 1.97
N VAL A 97 -1.53 -6.76 2.43
CA VAL A 97 -2.45 -5.71 2.93
C VAL A 97 -1.90 -5.04 4.19
N LEU A 98 -1.38 -5.80 5.15
CA LEU A 98 -0.84 -5.28 6.41
C LEU A 98 0.44 -4.45 6.19
N TYR A 99 1.34 -4.88 5.30
CA TYR A 99 2.51 -4.08 4.93
C TYR A 99 2.12 -2.77 4.24
N GLU A 100 1.09 -2.76 3.40
CA GLU A 100 0.56 -1.51 2.82
C GLU A 100 -0.06 -0.59 3.88
N LEU A 101 -0.83 -1.14 4.83
CA LEU A 101 -1.39 -0.40 5.96
C LEU A 101 -0.30 0.15 6.90
N ALA A 102 0.88 -0.49 6.91
CA ALA A 102 2.09 -0.07 7.61
C ALA A 102 3.01 0.85 6.78
N ASP A 103 2.58 1.33 5.62
CA ASP A 103 3.37 2.21 4.75
C ASP A 103 4.68 1.59 4.22
N LEU A 104 4.67 0.28 3.99
CA LEU A 104 5.76 -0.51 3.44
C LEU A 104 5.41 -1.12 2.06
N PRO A 105 5.07 -0.30 1.05
CA PRO A 105 4.57 -0.76 -0.24
C PRO A 105 5.55 -1.65 -1.01
N SER A 106 6.86 -1.40 -0.87
CA SER A 106 7.89 -2.22 -1.53
C SER A 106 7.95 -3.64 -0.98
N ILE A 107 7.67 -3.82 0.32
CA ILE A 107 7.63 -5.15 0.94
C ILE A 107 6.33 -5.85 0.53
N ALA A 108 5.19 -5.15 0.61
CA ALA A 108 3.90 -5.68 0.17
C ALA A 108 3.91 -6.22 -1.26
N ALA A 109 4.55 -5.49 -2.19
CA ALA A 109 4.71 -5.89 -3.59
C ALA A 109 5.46 -7.22 -3.79
N SER A 110 6.30 -7.61 -2.83
CA SER A 110 7.07 -8.87 -2.86
C SER A 110 6.36 -10.04 -2.18
N MET A 111 5.25 -9.80 -1.48
CA MET A 111 4.56 -10.86 -0.73
C MET A 111 3.70 -11.77 -1.60
N LEU A 112 3.24 -11.29 -2.76
CA LEU A 112 2.33 -12.02 -3.62
C LEU A 112 3.09 -12.73 -4.75
N ASP A 113 2.87 -14.03 -4.86
CA ASP A 113 3.25 -14.84 -6.02
C ASP A 113 2.24 -14.65 -7.17
N ASP A 114 2.65 -14.97 -8.39
CA ASP A 114 1.81 -14.76 -9.59
C ASP A 114 0.54 -15.65 -9.62
N SER A 115 0.47 -16.66 -8.76
CA SER A 115 -0.69 -17.55 -8.59
C SER A 115 -1.57 -17.20 -7.39
N ASP A 116 -1.16 -16.25 -6.54
CA ASP A 116 -1.88 -15.95 -5.31
C ASP A 116 -3.16 -15.16 -5.55
N VAL A 117 -3.16 -14.23 -6.48
CA VAL A 117 -4.36 -13.45 -6.82
C VAL A 117 -4.36 -13.19 -8.33
N SER A 118 -5.42 -12.56 -8.82
CA SER A 118 -5.46 -12.20 -10.24
C SER A 118 -4.25 -11.34 -10.65
N PRO A 119 -3.75 -11.45 -11.89
CA PRO A 119 -2.64 -10.64 -12.39
C PRO A 119 -2.84 -9.14 -12.24
N ARG A 120 -4.09 -8.67 -12.31
CA ARG A 120 -4.44 -7.25 -12.12
C ARG A 120 -4.26 -6.80 -10.67
N LEU A 121 -4.61 -7.63 -9.69
CA LEU A 121 -4.34 -7.35 -8.28
C LEU A 121 -2.84 -7.39 -7.99
N ILE A 122 -2.10 -8.31 -8.60
CA ILE A 122 -0.63 -8.31 -8.52
C ILE A 122 -0.08 -6.97 -9.04
N SER A 123 -0.54 -6.50 -10.21
CA SER A 123 -0.13 -5.19 -10.74
C SER A 123 -0.50 -4.02 -9.83
N PHE A 124 -1.64 -4.08 -9.14
CA PHE A 124 -2.06 -3.09 -8.17
C PHE A 124 -1.07 -2.98 -6.99
N PHE A 125 -0.71 -4.11 -6.36
CA PHE A 125 0.25 -4.13 -5.23
C PHE A 125 1.67 -3.79 -5.69
N LYS A 126 2.12 -4.34 -6.83
CA LYS A 126 3.44 -4.07 -7.42
C LYS A 126 3.58 -2.65 -7.98
N ARG A 127 2.48 -1.88 -8.07
CA ARG A 127 2.44 -0.55 -8.70
C ARG A 127 3.01 -0.57 -10.12
N SER A 128 2.69 -1.62 -10.87
CA SER A 128 3.17 -1.83 -12.24
C SER A 128 2.08 -1.47 -13.25
N GLU A 129 2.47 -1.42 -14.54
CA GLU A 129 1.54 -1.19 -15.65
C GLU A 129 0.75 0.12 -15.46
N GLN A 130 -0.59 0.05 -15.48
CA GLN A 130 -1.47 1.21 -15.31
C GLN A 130 -1.40 1.83 -13.92
N PHE A 131 -1.01 1.07 -12.89
CA PHE A 131 -0.89 1.55 -11.52
C PHE A 131 0.41 2.32 -11.25
N SER A 132 1.33 2.37 -12.22
CA SER A 132 2.65 2.98 -12.05
C SER A 132 2.66 4.50 -12.28
N LYS A 133 1.90 4.98 -13.27
CA LYS A 133 2.07 6.33 -13.86
C LYS A 133 0.74 6.95 -14.23
N LEU A 134 0.66 8.29 -14.15
CA LEU A 134 -0.53 9.08 -14.53
C LEU A 134 -0.95 8.91 -16.00
N ASN A 135 -0.03 8.54 -16.88
CA ASN A 135 -0.32 8.28 -18.29
C ASN A 135 -0.30 6.78 -18.63
N GLY A 136 -0.62 5.92 -17.66
CA GLY A 136 -0.62 4.46 -17.83
C GLY A 136 -1.47 4.01 -19.02
N SER A 137 -0.82 3.74 -20.15
CA SER A 137 -1.46 3.27 -21.38
C SER A 137 -1.21 1.78 -21.65
N VAL A 138 -0.47 1.11 -20.76
CA VAL A 138 -0.19 -0.32 -20.88
C VAL A 138 -1.49 -1.07 -20.58
N PRO A 139 -2.02 -1.91 -21.49
CA PRO A 139 -3.22 -2.69 -21.21
C PRO A 139 -3.02 -3.57 -19.97
N LEU A 140 -4.04 -3.64 -19.10
CA LEU A 140 -4.03 -4.61 -18.01
C LEU A 140 -4.05 -6.04 -18.57
N PRO A 141 -3.42 -7.01 -17.88
CA PRO A 141 -3.46 -8.41 -18.25
C PRO A 141 -4.88 -8.91 -18.51
N GLN A 142 -5.00 -9.83 -19.48
CA GLN A 142 -6.25 -10.53 -19.72
C GLN A 142 -6.63 -11.32 -18.46
N LEU A 143 -7.93 -11.32 -18.16
CA LEU A 143 -8.46 -11.88 -16.94
C LEU A 143 -9.66 -12.75 -17.28
N ASP A 144 -9.60 -14.02 -16.88
CA ASP A 144 -10.77 -14.89 -16.88
C ASP A 144 -11.57 -14.66 -15.59
N VAL A 145 -12.58 -13.80 -15.67
CA VAL A 145 -13.42 -13.41 -14.53
C VAL A 145 -14.24 -14.59 -13.99
N SER A 146 -14.43 -15.66 -14.78
CA SER A 146 -15.22 -16.82 -14.37
C SER A 146 -14.56 -17.63 -13.26
N GLN A 147 -13.22 -17.58 -13.18
CA GLN A 147 -12.43 -18.34 -12.20
C GLN A 147 -12.23 -17.62 -10.87
N LEU A 148 -12.67 -16.36 -10.76
CA LEU A 148 -12.47 -15.55 -9.57
C LEU A 148 -13.59 -15.75 -8.55
N SER A 149 -13.19 -15.77 -7.29
CA SER A 149 -14.14 -15.70 -6.16
C SER A 149 -14.87 -14.35 -6.14
N LEU A 150 -16.02 -14.28 -5.43
CA LEU A 150 -16.77 -13.04 -5.32
C LEU A 150 -15.96 -11.95 -4.59
N GLY A 151 -15.18 -12.34 -3.57
CA GLY A 151 -14.27 -11.44 -2.85
C GLY A 151 -13.19 -10.89 -3.76
N GLU A 152 -12.52 -11.72 -4.56
CA GLU A 152 -11.51 -11.25 -5.52
C GLU A 152 -12.09 -10.32 -6.59
N LYS A 153 -13.33 -10.56 -7.05
CA LYS A 153 -14.04 -9.63 -7.95
C LYS A 153 -14.27 -8.28 -7.29
N ALA A 154 -14.72 -8.27 -6.04
CA ALA A 154 -14.92 -7.03 -5.29
C ALA A 154 -13.61 -6.23 -5.12
N LEU A 155 -12.48 -6.90 -4.86
CA LEU A 155 -11.17 -6.24 -4.81
C LEU A 155 -10.75 -5.65 -6.16
N LEU A 156 -11.08 -6.32 -7.26
CA LEU A 156 -10.77 -5.86 -8.61
C LEU A 156 -11.59 -4.65 -9.03
N ASP A 157 -12.88 -4.64 -8.70
CA ASP A 157 -13.76 -3.51 -8.99
C ASP A 157 -13.26 -2.26 -8.25
N ASP A 158 -12.87 -2.42 -6.98
CA ASP A 158 -12.23 -1.36 -6.18
C ASP A 158 -10.91 -0.87 -6.81
N ALA A 159 -10.04 -1.78 -7.27
CA ALA A 159 -8.79 -1.41 -7.93
C ALA A 159 -9.02 -0.71 -9.29
N ALA A 160 -10.09 -1.06 -9.99
CA ALA A 160 -10.49 -0.41 -11.23
C ALA A 160 -11.04 1.00 -10.98
N GLU A 161 -11.89 1.17 -9.97
CA GLU A 161 -12.37 2.50 -9.52
C GLU A 161 -11.19 3.39 -9.13
N TYR A 162 -10.21 2.84 -8.40
CA TYR A 162 -8.97 3.56 -8.09
C TYR A 162 -8.25 4.07 -9.34
N LEU A 163 -8.10 3.24 -10.38
CA LEU A 163 -7.48 3.67 -11.64
C LEU A 163 -8.31 4.73 -12.37
N GLU A 164 -9.63 4.55 -12.42
CA GLU A 164 -10.53 5.50 -13.05
C GLU A 164 -10.37 6.87 -12.42
N VAL A 165 -10.35 6.94 -11.09
CA VAL A 165 -10.08 8.16 -10.36
C VAL A 165 -8.70 8.69 -10.73
N ALA A 166 -7.65 7.89 -10.60
CA ALA A 166 -6.29 8.31 -10.83
C ALA A 166 -6.03 8.86 -12.26
N GLN A 167 -6.79 8.35 -13.24
CA GLN A 167 -6.69 8.72 -14.65
C GLN A 167 -7.65 9.83 -15.08
N ASN A 168 -8.61 10.21 -14.25
CA ASN A 168 -9.57 11.28 -14.54
C ASN A 168 -9.26 12.55 -13.74
N SER A 169 -9.04 13.67 -14.44
CA SER A 169 -8.67 14.96 -13.82
C SER A 169 -9.87 15.78 -13.31
N ASN A 170 -11.10 15.28 -13.42
CA ASN A 170 -12.30 16.05 -13.08
C ASN A 170 -12.53 16.02 -11.55
N SER A 171 -12.51 17.19 -10.91
CA SER A 171 -12.56 17.31 -9.44
C SER A 171 -13.84 16.77 -8.80
N THR A 172 -14.94 16.68 -9.57
CA THR A 172 -16.20 16.07 -9.14
C THR A 172 -16.04 14.59 -8.79
N THR A 173 -15.20 13.85 -9.53
CA THR A 173 -14.97 12.43 -9.29
C THR A 173 -14.25 12.17 -7.96
N LEU A 174 -13.35 13.07 -7.52
CA LEU A 174 -12.60 12.88 -6.28
C LEU A 174 -13.47 13.07 -5.02
N GLN A 175 -14.40 14.04 -5.04
CA GLN A 175 -15.32 14.28 -3.92
C GLN A 175 -16.42 13.21 -3.83
N ASP A 176 -16.94 12.75 -4.98
CA ASP A 176 -17.98 11.72 -5.03
C ASP A 176 -17.44 10.32 -4.66
N VAL A 177 -16.22 9.97 -5.07
CA VAL A 177 -15.64 8.65 -4.77
C VAL A 177 -15.21 8.53 -3.30
N GLY A 178 -14.81 9.62 -2.66
CA GLY A 178 -14.53 9.63 -1.22
C GLY A 178 -15.76 9.30 -0.35
N GLN A 179 -16.98 9.47 -0.89
CA GLN A 179 -18.24 9.19 -0.20
C GLN A 179 -18.87 7.83 -0.56
N ARG A 180 -18.43 7.19 -1.65
CA ARG A 180 -18.93 5.86 -2.04
C ARG A 180 -18.34 4.79 -1.13
N SER A 181 -19.19 3.89 -0.65
CA SER A 181 -18.72 2.66 -0.02
C SER A 181 -18.09 1.78 -1.08
N SER A 182 -16.86 1.30 -0.83
CA SER A 182 -16.17 0.41 -1.77
C SER A 182 -16.96 -0.89 -1.95
N VAL A 183 -16.80 -1.54 -3.11
CA VAL A 183 -17.45 -2.82 -3.41
C VAL A 183 -16.99 -3.89 -2.42
N SER A 184 -15.71 -3.88 -2.01
CA SER A 184 -15.22 -4.77 -0.95
C SER A 184 -15.92 -4.55 0.39
N ALA A 185 -16.17 -3.30 0.80
CA ALA A 185 -16.86 -3.00 2.05
C ALA A 185 -18.33 -3.45 2.00
N LEU A 186 -19.00 -3.27 0.86
CA LEU A 186 -20.35 -3.77 0.63
C LEU A 186 -20.39 -5.30 0.64
N ALA A 187 -19.44 -5.96 -0.04
CA ALA A 187 -19.32 -7.42 -0.05
C ALA A 187 -19.10 -7.99 1.35
N ALA A 188 -18.30 -7.32 2.19
CA ALA A 188 -18.10 -7.71 3.59
C ALA A 188 -19.41 -7.66 4.41
N GLN A 189 -20.29 -6.69 4.14
CA GLN A 189 -21.60 -6.57 4.82
C GLN A 189 -22.59 -7.67 4.40
N VAL A 190 -22.52 -8.11 3.13
CA VAL A 190 -23.42 -9.14 2.56
C VAL A 190 -22.92 -10.57 2.84
N GLY A 191 -21.65 -10.73 3.23
CA GLY A 191 -20.96 -12.00 3.39
C GLY A 191 -21.51 -12.98 4.43
N LEU A 192 -22.51 -12.61 5.23
CA LEU A 192 -23.10 -13.48 6.25
C LEU A 192 -23.82 -14.72 5.69
N GLY A 193 -24.04 -14.81 4.37
CA GLY A 193 -24.75 -15.94 3.73
C GLY A 193 -24.08 -16.55 2.50
N TYR A 194 -22.85 -16.14 2.14
CA TYR A 194 -22.19 -16.57 0.89
C TYR A 194 -20.71 -16.88 1.09
N GLU A 195 -20.20 -17.88 0.36
CA GLU A 195 -18.78 -18.15 0.28
C GLU A 195 -18.11 -17.11 -0.63
N LEU A 196 -17.44 -16.14 -0.02
CA LEU A 196 -16.79 -15.04 -0.75
C LEU A 196 -15.38 -15.40 -1.25
N GLY A 197 -14.78 -16.49 -0.76
CA GLY A 197 -13.37 -16.84 -1.01
C GLY A 197 -12.35 -15.96 -0.26
N LEU A 198 -12.80 -14.84 0.34
CA LEU A 198 -12.08 -13.98 1.26
C LEU A 198 -12.93 -13.73 2.51
N THR A 199 -12.29 -13.48 3.63
CA THR A 199 -12.97 -13.09 4.87
C THR A 199 -13.49 -11.65 4.80
N ALA A 200 -14.56 -11.35 5.54
CA ALA A 200 -15.04 -9.97 5.68
C ALA A 200 -13.95 -9.03 6.21
N THR A 201 -13.07 -9.54 7.09
CA THR A 201 -11.91 -8.81 7.61
C THR A 201 -10.97 -8.38 6.48
N GLU A 202 -10.58 -9.29 5.59
CA GLU A 202 -9.68 -8.99 4.46
C GLU A 202 -10.28 -7.96 3.52
N LEU A 203 -11.58 -8.06 3.22
CA LEU A 203 -12.30 -7.11 2.38
C LEU A 203 -12.34 -5.71 3.00
N LEU A 204 -12.64 -5.59 4.30
CA LEU A 204 -12.66 -4.31 5.00
C LEU A 204 -11.25 -3.70 5.11
N ALA A 205 -10.23 -4.51 5.38
CA ALA A 205 -8.85 -4.06 5.42
C ALA A 205 -8.39 -3.56 4.04
N PHE A 206 -8.77 -4.25 2.95
CA PHE A 206 -8.50 -3.79 1.59
C PHE A 206 -9.20 -2.48 1.27
N SER A 207 -10.47 -2.30 1.68
CA SER A 207 -11.19 -1.02 1.49
C SER A 207 -10.46 0.16 2.15
N THR A 208 -9.86 -0.09 3.32
CA THR A 208 -9.10 0.91 4.08
C THR A 208 -7.78 1.24 3.39
N LEU A 209 -7.09 0.20 2.90
CA LEU A 209 -5.90 0.34 2.08
C LEU A 209 -6.19 1.18 0.82
N LEU A 210 -7.30 0.91 0.13
CA LEU A 210 -7.70 1.65 -1.07
C LEU A 210 -7.86 3.14 -0.75
N ARG A 211 -8.63 3.46 0.29
CA ARG A 211 -8.83 4.85 0.74
C ARG A 211 -7.51 5.53 1.10
N SER A 212 -6.61 4.81 1.78
CA SER A 212 -5.26 5.29 2.10
C SER A 212 -4.48 5.64 0.83
N ARG A 213 -4.53 4.78 -0.20
CA ARG A 213 -3.86 5.03 -1.48
C ARG A 213 -4.49 6.16 -2.28
N MET A 214 -5.82 6.31 -2.26
CA MET A 214 -6.51 7.43 -2.91
C MET A 214 -6.02 8.79 -2.39
N ASN A 215 -5.75 8.88 -1.08
CA ASN A 215 -5.19 10.08 -0.46
C ASN A 215 -3.73 10.37 -0.89
N ARG A 216 -3.07 9.42 -1.56
CA ARG A 216 -1.69 9.57 -2.06
C ARG A 216 -1.64 9.85 -3.55
N LEU A 217 -2.77 9.83 -4.25
CA LEU A 217 -2.83 10.08 -5.68
C LEU A 217 -2.25 11.45 -6.02
N ALA A 218 -1.42 11.51 -7.05
CA ALA A 218 -0.83 12.78 -7.46
C ALA A 218 -1.90 13.80 -7.88
N ILE A 219 -3.01 13.32 -8.47
CA ILE A 219 -4.14 14.17 -8.88
C ILE A 219 -4.94 14.77 -7.73
N SER A 220 -4.92 14.16 -6.53
CA SER A 220 -5.63 14.68 -5.36
C SER A 220 -4.77 15.62 -4.53
N ARG A 221 -3.45 15.58 -4.74
CA ARG A 221 -2.45 16.28 -3.92
C ARG A 221 -1.84 17.50 -4.61
N LEU A 222 -2.05 17.65 -5.91
CA LEU A 222 -1.42 18.70 -6.72
C LEU A 222 -2.45 19.61 -7.38
N PRO A 223 -2.08 20.88 -7.65
CA PRO A 223 -2.86 21.77 -8.49
C PRO A 223 -3.26 21.12 -9.83
N ALA A 224 -4.55 21.24 -10.19
CA ALA A 224 -5.09 20.68 -11.43
C ALA A 224 -4.36 21.18 -12.69
N SER A 225 -3.78 22.39 -12.63
CA SER A 225 -2.98 22.97 -13.72
C SER A 225 -1.73 22.15 -14.06
N LEU A 226 -1.11 21.50 -13.08
CA LEU A 226 0.12 20.73 -13.28
C LEU A 226 -0.13 19.36 -13.89
N ILE A 227 -1.33 18.80 -13.72
CA ILE A 227 -1.64 17.40 -14.08
C ILE A 227 -1.39 17.10 -15.57
N PRO A 228 -1.78 17.94 -16.54
CA PRO A 228 -1.47 17.70 -17.96
C PRO A 228 0.05 17.63 -18.25
N SER A 229 0.85 18.48 -17.62
CA SER A 229 2.31 18.48 -17.74
C SER A 229 2.92 17.22 -17.10
N LEU A 230 2.45 16.84 -15.92
CA LEU A 230 2.90 15.65 -15.20
C LEU A 230 2.55 14.35 -15.95
N ARG A 231 1.38 14.27 -16.59
CA ARG A 231 0.99 13.15 -17.47
C ARG A 231 1.98 12.99 -18.62
N ARG A 232 2.34 14.07 -19.30
CA ARG A 232 3.32 14.03 -20.42
C ARG A 232 4.70 13.54 -19.98
N MET A 233 5.05 13.73 -18.71
CA MET A 233 6.33 13.30 -18.14
C MET A 233 6.29 11.93 -17.48
N SER A 234 5.19 11.18 -17.61
CA SER A 234 5.02 9.89 -16.94
C SER A 234 5.29 9.98 -15.43
N PHE A 235 4.75 11.01 -14.79
CA PHE A 235 4.82 11.17 -13.34
C PHE A 235 4.13 9.98 -12.63
N PRO A 236 4.62 9.56 -11.44
CA PRO A 236 4.03 8.47 -10.69
C PRO A 236 2.54 8.73 -10.40
N LEU A 237 1.76 7.65 -10.37
CA LEU A 237 0.33 7.73 -10.09
C LEU A 237 0.07 8.24 -8.66
N GLU A 238 0.89 7.79 -7.72
CA GLU A 238 0.82 8.12 -6.30
C GLU A 238 2.17 8.58 -5.76
N PHE A 239 2.13 9.42 -4.73
CA PHE A 239 3.28 9.82 -3.95
C PHE A 239 3.64 8.76 -2.91
N LEU A 240 4.94 8.54 -2.73
CA LEU A 240 5.44 7.75 -1.59
C LEU A 240 5.20 8.48 -0.27
N PRO A 241 5.13 7.77 0.88
CA PRO A 241 4.85 8.37 2.18
C PRO A 241 5.74 9.58 2.51
N SER A 242 7.05 9.48 2.28
CA SER A 242 7.99 10.59 2.50
C SER A 242 7.74 11.81 1.60
N GLN A 243 7.25 11.59 0.39
CA GLN A 243 6.92 12.67 -0.56
C GLN A 243 5.61 13.36 -0.16
N ASN A 244 4.61 12.59 0.30
CA ASN A 244 3.39 13.16 0.86
C ASN A 244 3.68 14.00 2.09
N PHE A 245 4.50 13.50 3.01
CA PHE A 245 4.92 14.27 4.17
C PHE A 245 5.57 15.60 3.75
N ALA A 246 6.46 15.60 2.76
CA ALA A 246 7.05 16.84 2.26
C ALA A 246 5.99 17.82 1.73
N LEU A 247 5.00 17.34 0.97
CA LEU A 247 3.89 18.16 0.49
C LEU A 247 3.07 18.75 1.64
N ASP A 248 2.75 17.97 2.67
CA ASP A 248 2.01 18.44 3.86
C ASP A 248 2.78 19.50 4.64
N GLN A 249 4.10 19.41 4.63
CA GLN A 249 5.02 20.39 5.23
C GLN A 249 5.32 21.58 4.30
N GLY A 250 4.50 21.80 3.27
CA GLY A 250 4.57 23.00 2.43
C GLY A 250 5.65 22.96 1.34
N LEU A 251 6.02 21.79 0.82
CA LEU A 251 6.99 21.69 -0.29
C LEU A 251 6.64 22.57 -1.51
N LEU A 252 5.34 22.80 -1.77
CA LEU A 252 4.84 23.67 -2.84
C LEU A 252 4.33 25.04 -2.32
N ASP A 253 4.54 25.34 -1.04
CA ASP A 253 4.14 26.61 -0.45
C ASP A 253 5.11 27.71 -0.87
N LYS A 254 4.58 28.69 -1.60
CA LYS A 254 5.34 29.84 -2.12
C LYS A 254 5.84 30.77 -1.01
N ASN A 255 5.33 30.65 0.20
CA ASN A 255 5.77 31.42 1.36
C ASN A 255 7.01 30.81 2.03
N ILE A 256 7.35 29.56 1.71
CA ILE A 256 8.54 28.89 2.26
C ILE A 256 9.72 29.18 1.32
N PRO A 257 10.76 29.91 1.78
CA PRO A 257 11.83 30.38 0.90
C PRO A 257 12.81 29.27 0.48
N ALA A 258 12.91 28.20 1.26
CA ALA A 258 13.78 27.06 0.98
C ALA A 258 13.27 25.79 1.66
N TRP A 259 13.48 24.65 1.02
CA TRP A 259 13.05 23.34 1.52
C TRP A 259 14.21 22.33 1.44
N GLY A 260 14.27 21.41 2.41
CA GLY A 260 15.31 20.38 2.48
C GLY A 260 14.69 18.99 2.59
N PHE A 261 14.89 18.14 1.56
CA PHE A 261 14.39 16.76 1.54
C PHE A 261 15.56 15.77 1.55
N ALA A 262 15.78 15.12 2.69
CA ALA A 262 16.75 14.04 2.83
C ALA A 262 16.01 12.69 2.85
N ALA A 263 16.31 11.84 1.88
CA ALA A 263 15.76 10.50 1.81
C ALA A 263 16.75 9.53 1.14
N PRO A 264 16.71 8.22 1.46
CA PRO A 264 17.51 7.19 0.79
C PRO A 264 17.33 7.16 -0.73
N THR A 265 18.23 6.53 -1.47
CA THR A 265 18.02 6.23 -2.89
C THR A 265 16.75 5.38 -3.08
N GLY A 266 16.08 5.50 -4.22
CA GLY A 266 14.82 4.77 -4.49
C GLY A 266 13.54 5.41 -3.94
N THR A 267 13.61 6.45 -3.08
CA THR A 267 12.44 7.17 -2.52
C THR A 267 11.83 8.24 -3.45
N GLY A 268 12.17 8.21 -4.74
CA GLY A 268 11.57 9.10 -5.72
C GLY A 268 11.99 10.58 -5.63
N LYS A 269 13.14 10.91 -5.03
CA LYS A 269 13.69 12.30 -4.99
C LYS A 269 13.65 13.02 -6.33
N THR A 270 13.99 12.30 -7.42
CA THR A 270 13.97 12.84 -8.78
C THR A 270 12.59 13.33 -9.21
N TYR A 271 11.51 12.69 -8.75
CA TYR A 271 10.15 13.11 -9.06
C TYR A 271 9.78 14.40 -8.32
N ILE A 272 10.16 14.54 -7.05
CA ILE A 272 10.01 15.81 -6.31
C ILE A 272 10.72 16.94 -7.04
N SER A 273 11.99 16.75 -7.44
CA SER A 273 12.72 17.79 -8.15
C SER A 273 12.02 18.18 -9.45
N ARG A 274 11.55 17.21 -10.25
CA ARG A 274 10.80 17.49 -11.49
C ARG A 274 9.50 18.24 -11.23
N LEU A 275 8.76 17.88 -10.18
CA LEU A 275 7.54 18.57 -9.77
C LEU A 275 7.83 20.04 -9.43
N LEU A 276 8.84 20.32 -8.62
CA LEU A 276 9.22 21.67 -8.24
C LEU A 276 9.65 22.53 -9.45
N ILE A 277 10.38 21.93 -10.38
CA ILE A 277 10.79 22.61 -11.62
C ILE A 277 9.54 22.99 -12.44
N LEU A 278 8.62 22.04 -12.63
CA LEU A 278 7.38 22.31 -13.36
C LEU A 278 6.53 23.37 -12.68
N ASP A 279 6.29 23.24 -11.38
CA ASP A 279 5.50 24.20 -10.61
C ASP A 279 6.10 25.61 -10.67
N THR A 280 7.43 25.72 -10.59
CA THR A 280 8.13 27.01 -10.73
C THR A 280 7.94 27.61 -12.12
N LEU A 281 8.08 26.82 -13.18
CA LEU A 281 7.96 27.29 -14.55
C LEU A 281 6.51 27.65 -14.93
N GLU A 282 5.52 26.93 -14.39
CA GLU A 282 4.11 27.26 -14.57
C GLU A 282 3.69 28.49 -13.74
N SER A 283 4.22 28.64 -12.52
CA SER A 283 3.91 29.77 -11.65
C SER A 283 4.63 31.07 -12.04
N TYR A 284 5.78 30.98 -12.71
CA TYR A 284 6.64 32.13 -13.02
C TYR A 284 7.26 31.99 -14.41
N SER A 285 6.55 32.48 -15.43
CA SER A 285 6.95 32.36 -16.84
C SER A 285 8.27 33.06 -17.21
N ASP A 286 8.74 34.00 -16.39
CA ASP A 286 9.95 34.80 -16.59
C ASP A 286 11.18 34.27 -15.81
N ARG A 287 10.99 33.27 -14.95
CA ARG A 287 12.07 32.71 -14.12
C ARG A 287 12.80 31.57 -14.83
N LYS A 288 14.05 31.38 -14.42
CA LYS A 288 14.89 30.24 -14.84
C LYS A 288 15.19 29.36 -13.64
N VAL A 289 15.23 28.06 -13.87
CA VAL A 289 15.58 27.06 -12.85
C VAL A 289 17.02 26.60 -13.09
N LEU A 290 17.84 26.65 -12.04
CA LEU A 290 19.16 26.03 -12.02
C LEU A 290 19.08 24.67 -11.30
N TYR A 291 19.28 23.57 -12.03
CA TYR A 291 19.30 22.22 -11.48
C TYR A 291 20.74 21.68 -11.42
N ILE A 292 21.27 21.53 -10.22
CA ILE A 292 22.66 21.09 -9.98
C ILE A 292 22.65 19.64 -9.50
N VAL A 293 23.40 18.77 -10.18
CA VAL A 293 23.55 17.36 -9.80
C VAL A 293 25.02 17.02 -9.71
N PRO A 294 25.52 16.54 -8.57
CA PRO A 294 26.89 16.03 -8.49
C PRO A 294 27.00 14.76 -9.33
N ARG A 295 28.03 14.66 -10.17
CA ARG A 295 28.35 13.40 -10.86
C ARG A 295 29.01 12.45 -9.85
N ALA A 296 28.61 11.19 -9.84
CA ALA A 296 29.36 10.16 -9.13
C ALA A 296 30.75 10.03 -9.79
N CYS A 297 31.82 10.19 -9.01
CA CYS A 297 33.14 9.76 -9.44
C CYS A 297 33.11 8.24 -9.57
N SER A 298 33.05 7.75 -10.80
CA SER A 298 33.27 6.34 -11.11
C SER A 298 34.74 6.02 -10.79
N HIS A 299 34.97 5.31 -9.69
CA HIS A 299 36.23 4.63 -9.39
C HIS A 299 36.13 3.18 -9.81
#